data_AF-A0A551X5U3-F1
#
_entry.id   AF-A0A551X5U3-F1
#
_cell.length_a   1.000
_cell.length_b   1.000
_cell.length_c   1.000
_cell.angle_alpha   90.00
_cell.angle_beta   90.00
_cell.angle_gamma   90.00
#
_symmetry.space_group_name_H-M   'P 1'
#
loop_
_entity.id
_entity.type
_entity.pdbx_description
1 polymer ?
#
loop_
_entity_poly.entity_id
_entity_poly.type
_entity_poly.pdbx_seq_one_letter_code
_entity_poly.pdbx_strand_id
1 'polypeptide(L)'
;MHIYHLELTLQDIVYFATRELGRLYATENYLHNYALTYALGLAKSSYHDSQHIPHYQEDLEPLNQKGIYVTPAQPVNFAYVTHTYKWADLRYQVRMEQSSVNLPTFGRIREIAPESVFECFIISHHPLQLPKWIRLGKWMSKAEVKLTE
;
A
#
# COMPACT_ATOMS: atom_id res chain seq x y z
N MET A 1 -6.41 3.95 28.03
CA MET A 1 -6.66 3.24 26.75
C MET A 1 -7.22 4.28 25.80
N HIS A 2 -6.48 4.57 24.75
CA HIS A 2 -6.82 5.58 23.74
C HIS A 2 -7.28 4.85 22.49
N ILE A 3 -8.37 5.30 21.90
CA ILE A 3 -8.88 4.79 20.63
C ILE A 3 -8.90 5.98 19.69
N TYR A 4 -8.10 5.92 18.64
CA TYR A 4 -8.07 6.96 17.63
C TYR A 4 -8.82 6.50 16.40
N HIS A 5 -9.72 7.34 15.90
CA HIS A 5 -10.28 7.23 14.57
C HIS A 5 -9.34 7.91 13.57
N LEU A 6 -8.98 7.18 12.52
CA LEU A 6 -8.05 7.61 11.51
C LEU A 6 -8.73 7.60 10.14
N GLU A 7 -8.82 8.78 9.52
CA GLU A 7 -9.29 8.96 8.15
C GLU A 7 -8.09 9.14 7.22
N LEU A 8 -8.03 8.34 6.16
CA LEU A 8 -7.03 8.38 5.11
C LEU A 8 -7.64 8.93 3.84
N THR A 9 -7.07 10.00 3.29
CA THR A 9 -7.46 10.52 1.97
C THR A 9 -6.32 10.33 0.98
N LEU A 10 -6.54 9.53 -0.05
CA LEU A 10 -5.54 9.27 -1.09
C LEU A 10 -5.35 10.53 -1.96
N GLN A 11 -4.10 10.95 -2.15
CA GLN A 11 -3.76 12.09 -3.01
C GLN A 11 -3.29 11.66 -4.40
N ASP A 12 -3.06 10.37 -4.58
CA ASP A 12 -2.56 9.76 -5.80
C ASP A 12 -3.11 8.34 -5.92
N ILE A 13 -2.98 7.75 -7.10
CA ILE A 13 -3.41 6.38 -7.38
C ILE A 13 -2.64 5.39 -6.51
N VAL A 14 -3.34 4.51 -5.79
CA VAL A 14 -2.71 3.47 -4.96
C VAL A 14 -2.81 2.12 -5.66
N TYR A 15 -1.64 1.51 -5.85
CA TYR A 15 -1.50 0.18 -6.41
C TYR A 15 -0.85 -0.80 -5.44
N PHE A 16 -1.47 -1.95 -5.28
CA PHE A 16 -0.87 -3.18 -4.80
C PHE A 16 -1.59 -4.38 -5.43
N ALA A 17 -0.85 -5.46 -5.69
CA ALA A 17 -1.43 -6.62 -6.37
C ALA A 17 -2.14 -7.51 -5.35
N THR A 18 -3.48 -7.45 -5.34
CA THR A 18 -4.29 -8.40 -4.56
C THR A 18 -4.69 -9.59 -5.41
N ARG A 19 -5.02 -9.36 -6.68
CA ARG A 19 -5.40 -10.40 -7.65
C ARG A 19 -4.66 -10.20 -8.96
N GLU A 20 -4.17 -11.29 -9.53
CA GLU A 20 -3.52 -11.32 -10.85
C GLU A 20 -4.31 -12.26 -11.76
N LEU A 21 -5.03 -11.70 -12.74
CA LEU A 21 -5.94 -12.40 -13.64
C LEU A 21 -5.42 -12.27 -15.08
N GLY A 22 -4.52 -13.17 -15.47
CA GLY A 22 -3.86 -13.12 -16.77
C GLY A 22 -3.02 -11.85 -16.92
N ARG A 23 -3.52 -10.86 -17.68
CA ARG A 23 -2.88 -9.55 -17.89
C ARG A 23 -3.53 -8.40 -17.11
N LEU A 24 -4.50 -8.71 -16.25
CA LEU A 24 -5.13 -7.75 -15.36
C LEU A 24 -4.55 -7.90 -13.96
N TYR A 25 -3.94 -6.82 -13.47
CA TYR A 25 -3.45 -6.70 -12.10
C TYR A 25 -4.41 -5.82 -11.33
N ALA A 26 -5.03 -6.34 -10.27
CA ALA A 26 -6.09 -5.64 -9.56
C ALA A 26 -5.75 -5.43 -8.08
N THR A 27 -5.97 -4.20 -7.65
CA THR A 27 -6.03 -3.80 -6.24
C THR A 27 -7.46 -3.94 -5.71
N GLU A 28 -7.61 -4.56 -4.54
CA GLU A 28 -8.89 -4.63 -3.84
C GLU A 28 -9.05 -3.49 -2.84
N ASN A 29 -10.27 -3.32 -2.33
CA ASN A 29 -10.73 -2.13 -1.61
C ASN A 29 -10.37 -2.08 -0.11
N TYR A 30 -9.56 -2.99 0.42
CA TYR A 30 -9.13 -2.94 1.83
C TYR A 30 -7.63 -2.73 1.94
N LEU A 31 -7.21 -1.85 2.86
CA LEU A 31 -5.80 -1.67 3.19
C LEU A 31 -5.47 -2.52 4.42
N HIS A 32 -4.49 -3.41 4.25
CA HIS A 32 -4.09 -4.33 5.31
C HIS A 32 -3.43 -3.57 6.47
N ASN A 33 -3.71 -3.98 7.71
CA ASN A 33 -3.10 -3.39 8.91
C ASN A 33 -1.57 -3.33 8.84
N TYR A 34 -0.87 -4.35 8.32
CA TYR A 34 0.59 -4.33 8.24
C TYR A 34 1.08 -3.19 7.33
N ALA A 35 0.45 -3.00 6.17
CA ALA A 35 0.79 -1.90 5.27
C ALA A 35 0.62 -0.54 5.97
N LEU A 36 -0.45 -0.39 6.76
CA LEU A 36 -0.72 0.82 7.54
C LEU A 36 0.31 1.00 8.67
N THR A 37 0.68 -0.05 9.40
CA THR A 37 1.68 0.05 10.47
C THR A 37 3.04 0.50 9.96
N TYR A 38 3.47 0.02 8.79
CA TYR A 38 4.70 0.49 8.16
C TYR A 38 4.55 1.92 7.63
N ALA A 39 3.44 2.24 6.96
CA ALA A 39 3.22 3.56 6.37
C ALA A 39 3.11 4.68 7.41
N LEU A 40 2.53 4.38 8.57
CA LEU A 40 2.43 5.29 9.72
C LEU A 40 3.75 5.45 10.49
N GLY A 41 4.78 4.68 10.14
CA GLY A 41 6.08 4.69 10.83
C GLY A 41 6.08 4.02 12.19
N LEU A 42 5.06 3.21 12.49
CA LEU A 42 4.91 2.46 13.74
C LEU A 42 5.80 1.21 13.76
N ALA A 43 5.93 0.56 12.61
CA ALA A 43 6.89 -0.51 12.36
C ALA A 43 7.99 0.00 11.42
N LYS A 44 9.19 -0.58 11.53
CA LYS A 44 10.34 -0.27 10.67
C LYS A 44 10.86 -1.55 10.07
N SER A 45 11.13 -1.53 8.77
CA SER A 45 11.84 -2.58 8.07
C SER A 45 13.18 -2.07 7.57
N SER A 46 14.13 -2.97 7.34
CA SER A 46 15.36 -2.66 6.62
C SER A 46 15.04 -2.24 5.18
N TYR A 47 15.76 -1.25 4.66
CA TYR A 47 15.58 -0.80 3.27
C TYR A 47 15.99 -1.89 2.26
N HIS A 48 17.03 -2.64 2.60
CA HIS A 48 17.57 -3.68 1.75
C HIS A 48 17.67 -4.98 2.55
N ASP A 49 17.07 -6.02 1.99
CA ASP A 49 17.17 -7.39 2.46
C ASP A 49 17.78 -8.23 1.33
N SER A 50 18.91 -8.88 1.60
CA SER A 50 19.62 -9.67 0.59
C SER A 50 18.95 -11.01 0.28
N GLN A 51 18.10 -11.49 1.19
CA GLN A 51 17.38 -12.75 1.06
C GLN A 51 15.94 -12.53 0.55
N HIS A 52 15.48 -11.29 0.53
CA HIS A 52 14.11 -10.90 0.16
C HIS A 52 13.04 -11.59 1.02
N ILE A 53 13.33 -11.78 2.31
CA ILE A 53 12.43 -12.45 3.26
C ILE A 53 11.68 -11.40 4.10
N PRO A 54 10.34 -11.51 4.28
CA PRO A 54 9.61 -10.62 5.18
C PRO A 54 9.87 -10.93 6.66
N HIS A 55 10.23 -9.90 7.43
CA HIS A 55 10.55 -9.98 8.87
C HIS A 55 9.41 -9.47 9.78
N TYR A 56 8.16 -9.80 9.45
CA TYR A 56 6.98 -9.22 10.12
C TYR A 56 6.97 -9.40 11.64
N GLN A 57 7.37 -10.58 12.13
CA GLN A 57 7.34 -10.86 13.56
C GLN A 57 8.29 -9.92 14.33
N GLU A 58 9.50 -9.78 13.84
CA GLU A 58 10.56 -8.95 14.44
C GLU A 58 10.20 -7.46 14.36
N ASP A 59 9.66 -7.02 13.22
CA ASP A 59 9.29 -5.62 13.00
C ASP A 59 8.08 -5.18 13.84
N LEU A 60 7.12 -6.08 14.09
CA LEU A 60 5.86 -5.79 14.78
C LEU A 60 5.92 -6.08 16.28
N GLU A 61 6.87 -6.88 16.77
CA GLU A 61 7.01 -7.18 18.19
C GLU A 61 7.20 -5.91 19.07
N PRO A 62 8.04 -4.92 18.69
CA PRO A 62 8.14 -3.67 19.44
C PRO A 62 6.84 -2.87 19.49
N LEU A 63 5.99 -2.99 18.45
CA LEU A 63 4.68 -2.35 18.40
C LEU A 63 3.70 -3.03 19.37
N ASN A 64 3.70 -4.37 19.38
CA ASN A 64 2.89 -5.17 20.29
C ASN A 64 3.26 -4.93 21.75
N GLN A 65 4.55 -4.82 22.07
CA GLN A 65 5.05 -4.51 23.41
C GLN A 65 4.58 -3.12 23.91
N LYS A 66 4.39 -2.16 23.00
CA LYS A 66 3.83 -0.83 23.31
C LYS A 66 2.31 -0.84 23.47
N GLY A 67 1.65 -1.98 23.21
CA GLY A 67 0.19 -2.10 23.26
C GLY A 67 -0.52 -1.27 22.20
N ILE A 68 0.08 -1.14 21.01
CA ILE A 68 -0.51 -0.43 19.87
C ILE A 68 -1.03 -1.46 18.87
N TYR A 69 -2.28 -1.31 18.44
CA TYR A 69 -2.88 -2.12 17.39
C TYR A 69 -3.57 -1.23 16.37
N VAL A 70 -3.33 -1.48 15.09
CA VAL A 70 -3.96 -0.78 13.96
C VAL A 70 -4.92 -1.76 13.30
N THR A 71 -6.19 -1.38 13.15
CA THR A 71 -7.16 -2.18 12.39
C THR A 71 -6.90 -2.05 10.90
N PRO A 72 -7.30 -3.04 10.07
CA PRO A 72 -7.37 -2.84 8.62
C PRO A 72 -8.21 -1.60 8.29
N ALA A 73 -7.85 -0.86 7.24
CA ALA A 73 -8.65 0.28 6.81
C ALA A 73 -9.75 -0.19 5.87
N GLN A 74 -10.98 0.17 6.21
CA GLN A 74 -12.14 -0.07 5.39
C GLN A 74 -12.40 1.12 4.45
N PRO A 75 -12.91 0.86 3.25
CA PRO A 75 -13.24 1.92 2.32
C PRO A 75 -14.53 2.63 2.75
N VAL A 76 -14.49 3.97 2.80
CA VAL A 76 -15.68 4.81 3.06
C VAL A 76 -16.27 5.30 1.75
N ASN A 77 -15.42 5.90 0.93
CA ASN A 77 -15.77 6.34 -0.42
C ASN A 77 -14.57 6.10 -1.31
N PHE A 78 -14.73 5.33 -2.39
CA PHE A 78 -13.61 5.00 -3.25
C PHE A 78 -14.08 4.80 -4.68
N ALA A 79 -13.15 5.04 -5.60
CA ALA A 79 -13.32 4.71 -7.00
C ALA A 79 -12.12 3.89 -7.48
N TYR A 80 -12.32 3.14 -8.55
CA TYR A 80 -11.23 2.51 -9.26
C TYR A 80 -10.89 3.30 -10.51
N VAL A 81 -9.60 3.39 -10.80
CA VAL A 81 -9.09 3.79 -12.12
C VAL A 81 -8.43 2.58 -12.77
N THR A 82 -8.60 2.43 -14.07
CA THR A 82 -7.95 1.36 -14.82
C THR A 82 -7.02 1.94 -15.87
N HIS A 83 -5.73 1.68 -15.72
CA HIS A 83 -4.71 2.07 -16.68
C HIS A 83 -4.37 0.88 -17.58
N THR A 84 -4.24 1.12 -18.88
CA THR A 84 -3.66 0.15 -19.81
C THR A 84 -2.22 0.53 -20.01
N TYR A 85 -1.30 -0.40 -19.76
CA TYR A 85 0.11 -0.18 -19.97
C TYR A 85 0.64 -1.12 -21.05
N LYS A 86 1.64 -0.63 -21.75
CA LYS A 86 2.45 -1.41 -22.67
C LYS A 86 3.88 -0.99 -22.47
N TRP A 87 4.73 -1.95 -22.13
CA TRP A 87 6.15 -1.74 -22.13
C TRP A 87 6.61 -1.64 -23.58
N ALA A 88 6.96 -0.43 -23.98
CA ALA A 88 7.51 -0.16 -25.30
C ALA A 88 9.00 -0.49 -25.32
N ASP A 89 9.43 -1.17 -26.37
CA ASP A 89 10.85 -1.28 -26.70
C ASP A 89 11.30 0.07 -27.28
N LEU A 90 12.35 0.65 -26.69
CA LEU A 90 12.90 1.94 -27.09
C LEU A 90 13.78 1.85 -28.34
N ARG A 91 14.10 0.64 -28.81
CA ARG A 91 14.94 0.43 -30.00
C ARG A 91 14.18 0.80 -31.27
N TYR A 92 14.89 1.44 -32.22
CA TYR A 92 14.33 1.82 -33.53
C TYR A 92 13.98 0.63 -34.43
N GLN A 93 14.65 -0.51 -34.25
CA GLN A 93 14.35 -1.75 -34.97
C GLN A 93 14.10 -2.85 -33.94
N VAL A 94 12.83 -3.24 -33.82
CA VAL A 94 12.39 -4.29 -32.90
C VAL A 94 12.16 -5.55 -33.71
N ARG A 95 12.90 -6.61 -33.40
CA ARG A 95 12.57 -7.96 -33.86
C ARG A 95 11.72 -8.63 -32.79
N MET A 96 10.65 -9.31 -33.21
CA MET A 96 9.83 -10.10 -32.29
C MET A 96 10.63 -11.33 -31.85
N GLU A 97 11.30 -11.21 -30.71
CA GLU A 97 12.01 -12.31 -30.05
C GLU A 97 11.17 -12.78 -28.87
N GLN A 98 11.07 -14.10 -28.69
CA GLN A 98 10.41 -14.67 -27.54
C GLN A 98 11.30 -14.48 -26.31
N SER A 99 10.89 -13.61 -25.39
CA SER A 99 11.57 -13.42 -24.11
C SER A 99 11.53 -14.73 -23.31
N SER A 100 12.69 -15.15 -22.77
CA SER A 100 12.80 -16.23 -21.80
C SER A 100 12.47 -15.79 -20.37
N VAL A 101 12.26 -14.49 -20.16
CA VAL A 101 12.01 -13.89 -18.84
C VAL A 101 10.54 -13.48 -18.73
N ASN A 102 9.92 -13.81 -17.59
CA ASN A 102 8.54 -13.42 -17.28
C ASN A 102 8.44 -11.92 -16.96
N LEU A 103 8.53 -11.11 -18.01
CA LEU A 103 8.43 -9.67 -17.95
C LEU A 103 7.04 -9.23 -18.45
N PRO A 104 6.28 -8.44 -17.68
CA PRO A 104 5.00 -7.93 -18.13
C PRO A 104 5.19 -6.97 -19.30
N THR A 105 4.79 -7.39 -20.50
CA THR A 105 4.93 -6.61 -21.75
C THR A 105 3.77 -5.68 -21.99
N PHE A 106 2.55 -6.11 -21.69
CA PHE A 106 1.36 -5.25 -21.71
C PHE A 106 0.27 -5.82 -20.84
N GLY A 107 -0.60 -4.95 -20.36
CA GLY A 107 -1.70 -5.36 -19.51
C GLY A 107 -2.55 -4.18 -19.06
N ARG A 108 -3.38 -4.48 -18.07
CA ARG A 108 -4.22 -3.49 -17.41
C ARG A 108 -3.96 -3.55 -15.92
N ILE A 109 -3.92 -2.39 -15.28
CA ILE A 109 -3.82 -2.27 -13.84
C ILE A 109 -5.10 -1.58 -13.37
N ARG A 110 -5.80 -2.20 -12.42
CA ARG A 110 -6.93 -1.59 -11.72
C ARG A 110 -6.45 -1.16 -10.35
N GLU A 111 -6.51 0.14 -10.11
CA GLU A 111 -5.92 0.81 -8.96
C GLU A 111 -6.99 1.63 -8.24
N ILE A 112 -6.74 1.96 -6.98
CA ILE A 112 -7.62 2.84 -6.23
C ILE A 112 -7.36 4.27 -6.69
N ALA A 113 -8.41 4.98 -7.09
CA ALA A 113 -8.32 6.33 -7.62
C ALA A 113 -7.94 7.35 -6.51
N PRO A 114 -7.39 8.52 -6.89
CA PRO A 114 -7.19 9.63 -5.96
C PRO A 114 -8.52 10.06 -5.34
N GLU A 115 -8.44 10.81 -4.23
CA GLU A 115 -9.58 11.29 -3.45
C GLU A 115 -10.41 10.17 -2.79
N SER A 116 -10.01 8.91 -2.95
CA SER A 116 -10.61 7.81 -2.18
C SER A 116 -10.28 7.96 -0.70
N VAL A 117 -11.28 7.68 0.13
CA VAL A 117 -11.28 7.83 1.58
C VAL A 117 -11.43 6.46 2.25
N PHE A 118 -10.56 6.21 3.21
CA PHE A 118 -10.57 5.00 4.04
C PHE A 118 -10.59 5.40 5.51
N GLU A 119 -11.15 4.53 6.35
CA GLU A 119 -11.13 4.71 7.80
C GLU A 119 -10.53 3.49 8.49
N CYS A 120 -9.76 3.72 9.55
CA CYS A 120 -9.31 2.69 10.46
C CYS A 120 -9.28 3.21 11.90
N PHE A 121 -9.09 2.28 12.83
CA PHE A 121 -8.96 2.59 14.24
C PHE A 121 -7.58 2.18 14.74
N ILE A 122 -7.03 2.99 15.63
CA ILE A 122 -5.78 2.68 16.33
C ILE A 122 -6.07 2.61 17.82
N ILE A 123 -5.80 1.45 18.40
CA ILE A 123 -5.90 1.21 19.84
C ILE A 123 -4.50 1.38 20.40
N SER A 124 -4.35 2.20 21.44
CA SER A 124 -3.05 2.45 22.08
C SER A 124 -3.18 2.58 23.60
N HIS A 125 -2.17 2.09 24.33
CA HIS A 125 -2.05 2.35 25.77
C HIS A 125 -1.53 3.75 26.09
N HIS A 126 -0.79 4.38 25.17
CA HIS A 126 -0.15 5.67 25.34
C HIS A 126 -0.65 6.67 24.28
N PRO A 127 -0.59 7.98 24.55
CA PRO A 127 -0.94 8.98 23.55
C PRO A 127 -0.01 8.87 22.33
N LEU A 128 -0.61 8.90 21.14
CA LEU A 128 0.11 8.68 19.88
C LEU A 128 0.15 9.97 19.05
N GLN A 129 1.31 10.26 18.46
CA GLN A 129 1.44 11.28 17.44
C GLN A 129 1.81 10.61 16.12
N LEU A 130 1.05 10.94 15.07
CA LEU A 130 1.20 10.35 13.75
C LEU A 130 1.56 11.43 12.71
N PRO A 131 2.30 11.06 11.66
CA PRO A 131 2.59 11.97 10.57
C PRO A 131 1.32 12.29 9.78
N LYS A 132 1.19 13.56 9.36
CA LYS A 132 0.09 14.01 8.49
C LYS A 132 0.13 13.36 7.09
N TRP A 133 1.32 13.04 6.60
CA TRP A 133 1.53 12.50 5.26
C TRP A 133 2.22 11.16 5.33
N ILE A 134 1.65 10.17 4.64
CA ILE A 134 2.22 8.83 4.54
C ILE A 134 2.34 8.39 3.08
N ARG A 135 3.04 7.28 2.88
CA ARG A 135 3.27 6.64 1.58
C ARG A 135 2.67 5.24 1.59
N LEU A 136 1.88 4.92 0.58
CA LEU A 136 1.14 3.66 0.50
C LEU A 136 1.33 2.98 -0.86
N GLY A 137 1.21 1.64 -0.85
CA GLY A 137 1.26 0.82 -2.04
C GLY A 137 2.66 0.68 -2.65
N LYS A 138 2.74 -0.08 -3.75
CA LYS A 138 3.98 -0.35 -4.49
C LYS A 138 4.55 0.92 -5.13
N TRP A 139 3.71 1.91 -5.41
CA TRP A 139 4.11 3.15 -6.10
C TRP A 139 4.47 4.28 -5.12
N MET A 140 4.45 4.02 -3.82
CA MET A 140 4.71 5.03 -2.79
C MET A 140 3.80 6.26 -2.95
N SER A 141 2.53 5.99 -3.22
CA SER A 141 1.49 6.99 -3.44
C SER A 141 1.25 7.77 -2.15
N LYS A 142 1.02 9.08 -2.27
CA LYS A 142 0.86 9.95 -1.10
C LYS A 142 -0.56 9.87 -0.57
N ALA A 143 -0.70 9.78 0.76
CA ALA A 143 -2.00 9.87 1.43
C ALA A 143 -1.93 10.85 2.61
N GLU A 144 -3.02 11.59 2.82
CA GLU A 144 -3.24 12.43 3.99
C GLU A 144 -3.82 11.58 5.12
N VAL A 145 -3.34 11.81 6.34
CA VAL A 145 -3.83 11.21 7.57
C VAL A 145 -4.50 12.30 8.41
N LYS A 146 -5.75 12.07 8.80
CA LYS A 146 -6.44 12.85 9.83
C LYS A 146 -6.73 11.95 11.02
N LEU A 147 -6.29 12.37 12.19
CA LEU A 147 -6.46 11.64 13.44
C LEU A 147 -7.47 12.37 14.33
N THR A 148 -8.44 11.65 14.85
CA THR A 148 -9.39 12.11 15.86
C THR A 148 -9.37 11.12 17.02
N GLU A 149 -9.34 11.60 18.25
CA GLU A 149 -9.43 10.77 19.48
C GLU A 149 -10.88 10.66 19.95
#